data_AF-A0A5B7UEB9-F1
#
_entry.id   AF-A0A5B7UEB9-F1
#
_cell.length_a   1.000
_cell.length_b   1.000
_cell.length_c   1.000
_cell.angle_alpha   90.00
_cell.angle_beta   90.00
_cell.angle_gamma   90.00
#
_symmetry.space_group_name_H-M   'P 1'
#
loop_
_entity.id
_entity.type
_entity.pdbx_description
1 polymer ?
#
loop_
_entity_poly.entity_id
_entity_poly.type
_entity_poly.pdbx_seq_one_letter_code
_entity_poly.pdbx_strand_id
1 'polypeptide(L)'
;MLDLIIQYIEKRIELLKLEAGEKVIISAGFITFITLSILALSFFIILFNFALSFMVGSLLDSYALGFFIVAGFYLLLFFIIFAMRKKIMNTVTSFIIKSFKD
;
A
#
# COMPACT_ATOMS: atom_id res chain seq x y z
N MET A 1 28.64 25.24 40.09
CA MET A 1 29.18 24.60 38.87
C MET A 1 28.49 23.27 38.58
N LEU A 2 28.31 22.40 39.58
CA LEU A 2 27.59 21.12 39.43
C LEU A 2 26.11 21.29 39.05
N ASP A 3 25.42 22.30 39.61
CA ASP A 3 23.99 22.54 39.33
C ASP A 3 23.69 22.87 37.86
N LEU A 4 24.62 23.55 37.18
CA LEU A 4 24.50 23.86 35.75
C LEU A 4 24.59 22.60 34.88
N ILE A 5 25.42 21.63 35.30
CA ILE A 5 25.59 20.35 34.60
C ILE A 5 24.33 19.50 34.81
N ILE A 6 23.78 19.48 36.02
CA ILE A 6 22.54 18.77 36.34
C ILE A 6 21.37 19.35 35.55
N GLN A 7 21.19 20.68 35.55
CA GLN A 7 20.16 21.34 34.73
C GLN A 7 20.31 21.05 33.24
N TYR A 8 21.54 21.01 32.72
CA TYR A 8 21.78 20.70 31.31
C TYR A 8 21.42 19.24 30.97
N ILE A 9 21.71 18.30 31.88
CA ILE A 9 21.34 16.88 31.72
C ILE A 9 19.81 16.73 31.78
N GLU A 10 19.14 17.36 32.74
CA GLU A 10 17.67 17.36 32.83
C GLU A 10 17.04 17.90 31.55
N LYS A 11 17.54 19.03 31.05
CA LYS A 11 17.03 19.64 29.83
C LYS A 11 17.26 18.76 28.60
N ARG A 12 18.40 18.06 28.51
CA ARG A 12 18.64 17.08 27.43
C ARG A 12 17.71 15.86 27.52
N ILE A 13 17.40 15.39 28.73
CA ILE A 13 16.45 14.29 28.93
C ILE A 13 15.03 14.73 28.56
N GLU A 14 14.65 15.95 28.92
CA GLU A 14 13.36 16.53 28.56
C GLU A 14 13.21 16.69 27.05
N LEU A 15 14.25 17.22 26.37
CA LEU A 15 14.29 17.31 24.91
C LEU A 15 14.17 15.94 24.24
N LEU A 16 14.88 14.92 24.74
CA LEU A 16 14.79 13.55 24.20
C LEU A 16 13.40 12.94 24.36
N LYS A 17 12.72 13.17 25.50
CA LYS A 17 11.34 12.72 25.70
C LYS A 17 10.38 13.42 24.73
N LEU A 18 10.60 14.72 24.50
CA LEU A 18 9.78 15.53 23.62
C LEU A 18 9.94 15.10 22.15
N GLU A 19 11.18 14.94 21.68
CA GLU A 19 11.49 14.43 20.34
C GLU A 19 10.98 13.00 20.11
N ALA A 20 11.09 12.14 21.13
CA ALA A 20 10.56 10.78 21.07
C ALA A 20 9.03 10.77 20.93
N GLY A 21 8.33 11.61 21.71
CA GLY A 21 6.88 11.78 21.61
C GLY A 21 6.47 12.33 20.23
N GLU A 22 7.16 13.36 19.75
CA GLU A 22 6.88 14.00 18.46
C GLU A 22 7.06 13.03 17.29
N LYS A 23 8.15 12.26 17.26
CA LYS A 23 8.37 11.23 16.22
C LYS A 23 7.29 10.14 16.23
N VAL A 24 6.83 9.74 17.40
CA VAL A 24 5.74 8.76 17.53
C VAL A 24 4.43 9.34 17.00
N ILE A 25 4.11 10.59 17.31
CA ILE A 25 2.89 11.26 16.84
C ILE A 25 2.92 11.48 15.32
N ILE A 26 4.04 11.94 14.76
CA ILE A 26 4.20 12.12 13.31
C ILE A 26 4.10 10.77 12.58
N SER A 27 4.77 9.74 13.10
CA SER A 27 4.71 8.40 12.51
C SER A 27 3.30 7.81 12.61
N ALA A 28 2.62 7.99 13.75
CA ALA A 28 1.24 7.56 13.94
C ALA A 28 0.29 8.29 12.98
N GLY A 29 0.45 9.60 12.80
CA GLY A 29 -0.31 10.40 11.83
C GLY A 29 -0.08 9.95 10.39
N PHE A 30 1.15 9.59 10.03
CA PHE A 30 1.47 9.07 8.71
C PHE A 30 0.83 7.70 8.46
N ILE A 31 0.89 6.79 9.46
CA ILE A 31 0.28 5.46 9.38
C ILE A 31 -1.25 5.57 9.27
N THR A 32 -1.89 6.43 10.05
CA THR A 32 -3.34 6.63 9.98
C THR A 32 -3.75 7.23 8.63
N PHE A 33 -3.01 8.22 8.12
CA PHE A 33 -3.27 8.80 6.80
C PHE A 33 -3.14 7.77 5.68
N ILE A 34 -2.07 6.96 5.69
CA ILE A 34 -1.89 5.86 4.72
C ILE A 34 -3.04 4.86 4.82
N THR A 35 -3.42 4.46 6.03
CA THR A 35 -4.46 3.46 6.25
C THR A 35 -5.81 3.95 5.70
N LEU A 36 -6.17 5.20 6.00
CA LEU A 36 -7.39 5.83 5.49
C LEU A 36 -7.33 6.00 3.96
N SER A 37 -6.17 6.35 3.41
CA SER A 37 -5.98 6.49 1.96
C SER A 37 -6.14 5.15 1.24
N ILE A 38 -5.54 4.09 1.76
CA ILE A 38 -5.68 2.72 1.22
C ILE A 38 -7.14 2.27 1.31
N LEU A 39 -7.81 2.53 2.42
CA LEU A 39 -9.23 2.20 2.59
C LEU A 39 -10.08 2.92 1.55
N ALA A 40 -9.94 4.25 1.41
CA ALA A 40 -10.68 5.05 0.44
C ALA A 40 -10.42 4.59 -1.00
N LEU A 41 -9.16 4.33 -1.35
CA LEU A 41 -8.79 3.84 -2.68
C LEU A 41 -9.36 2.45 -2.95
N SER A 42 -9.37 1.56 -1.95
CA SER A 42 -9.96 0.22 -2.08
C SER A 42 -11.46 0.29 -2.37
N PHE A 43 -12.19 1.15 -1.65
CA PHE A 43 -13.61 1.41 -1.92
C PHE A 43 -13.84 1.95 -3.33
N PHE A 44 -13.01 2.90 -3.77
CA PHE A 44 -13.07 3.44 -5.12
C PHE A 44 -12.86 2.35 -6.19
N ILE A 45 -11.86 1.50 -6.03
CA ILE A 45 -11.57 0.40 -6.97
C ILE A 45 -12.74 -0.58 -7.06
N ILE A 46 -13.37 -0.92 -5.93
CA ILE A 46 -14.53 -1.80 -5.91
C ILE A 46 -15.69 -1.16 -6.68
N LEU A 47 -16.04 0.09 -6.37
CA LEU A 47 -17.13 0.81 -7.06
C LEU A 47 -16.83 0.97 -8.56
N PHE A 48 -15.58 1.23 -8.91
CA PHE A 48 -15.15 1.33 -10.29
C PHE A 48 -15.33 0.00 -11.06
N ASN A 49 -15.07 -1.14 -10.41
CA ASN A 49 -15.36 -2.47 -10.98
C ASN A 49 -16.85 -2.70 -11.20
N PHE A 50 -17.69 -2.30 -10.24
CA PHE A 50 -19.15 -2.35 -10.40
C PHE A 50 -19.58 -1.49 -11.60
N ALA A 51 -19.08 -0.25 -11.70
CA ALA A 51 -19.40 0.64 -12.80
C ALA A 51 -18.99 0.07 -14.17
N LEU A 52 -17.78 -0.49 -14.27
CA LEU A 52 -17.29 -1.17 -15.48
C LEU A 52 -18.21 -2.33 -15.87
N SER A 53 -18.57 -3.16 -14.90
CA SER A 53 -19.47 -4.30 -15.13
C SER A 53 -20.86 -3.84 -15.59
N PHE A 54 -21.42 -2.80 -14.97
CA PHE A 54 -22.71 -2.24 -15.38
C PHE A 54 -22.65 -1.61 -16.78
N MET A 55 -21.55 -0.94 -17.13
CA MET A 55 -21.36 -0.34 -18.45
C MET A 55 -21.24 -1.41 -19.55
N VAL A 56 -20.49 -2.49 -19.29
CA VAL A 56 -20.42 -3.64 -20.21
C VAL A 56 -21.76 -4.36 -20.25
N GLY A 57 -22.44 -4.50 -19.11
CA GLY A 57 -23.74 -5.15 -19.01
C GLY A 57 -24.86 -4.42 -19.75
N SER A 58 -24.85 -3.08 -19.77
CA SER A 58 -25.84 -2.29 -20.50
C SER A 58 -25.66 -2.38 -22.02
N LEU A 59 -24.42 -2.54 -22.52
CA LEU A 59 -24.14 -2.79 -23.94
C LEU A 59 -24.63 -4.17 -24.41
N LEU A 60 -24.73 -5.13 -23.48
CA LEU A 60 -25.16 -6.51 -23.74
C LEU A 60 -26.63 -6.77 -23.37
N ASP A 61 -27.40 -5.72 -23.04
CA ASP A 61 -28.78 -5.81 -22.53
C ASP A 61 -28.97 -6.73 -21.30
N SER A 62 -27.88 -7.10 -20.64
CA SER A 62 -27.86 -8.03 -19.51
C SER A 62 -26.70 -7.75 -18.56
N TYR A 63 -27.03 -7.27 -17.37
CA TYR A 63 -26.05 -7.02 -16.30
C TYR A 63 -25.30 -8.29 -15.88
N ALA A 64 -25.96 -9.45 -15.91
CA ALA A 64 -25.32 -10.72 -15.56
C ALA A 64 -24.16 -11.06 -16.52
N LEU A 65 -24.32 -10.79 -17.82
CA LEU A 65 -23.26 -11.00 -18.80
C LEU A 65 -22.12 -9.99 -18.64
N GLY A 66 -22.42 -8.75 -18.22
CA GLY A 66 -21.43 -7.74 -17.87
C GLY A 66 -20.47 -8.22 -16.77
N PHE A 67 -21.01 -8.73 -15.66
CA PHE A 67 -20.18 -9.29 -14.57
C PHE A 67 -19.40 -10.52 -15.02
N PHE A 68 -20.00 -11.38 -15.86
CA PHE A 68 -19.35 -12.58 -16.36
C PHE A 68 -18.14 -12.27 -17.24
N ILE A 69 -18.24 -11.28 -18.12
CA ILE A 69 -17.13 -10.85 -18.99
C ILE A 69 -16.00 -10.24 -18.18
N VAL A 70 -16.32 -9.35 -17.24
CA VAL A 70 -15.32 -8.72 -16.36
C VAL A 70 -14.62 -9.78 -15.51
N ALA A 71 -15.37 -10.74 -14.93
CA ALA A 71 -14.80 -11.86 -14.20
C ALA A 71 -13.92 -12.77 -15.08
N GLY A 72 -14.37 -13.08 -16.30
CA GLY A 72 -13.61 -13.85 -17.28
C GLY A 72 -12.30 -13.18 -17.69
N PHE A 73 -12.31 -11.85 -17.83
CA PHE A 73 -11.11 -11.06 -18.08
C PHE A 73 -10.11 -11.16 -16.93
N TYR A 74 -10.57 -11.05 -15.67
CA TYR A 74 -9.71 -11.25 -14.50
C TYR A 74 -9.13 -12.67 -14.41
N LEU A 75 -9.92 -13.68 -14.80
CA LEU A 75 -9.51 -15.08 -14.84
C LEU A 75 -8.44 -15.32 -15.93
N LEU A 76 -8.60 -14.71 -17.10
CA LEU A 76 -7.58 -14.73 -18.16
C LEU A 76 -6.27 -14.08 -17.70
N LEU A 77 -6.34 -12.91 -17.05
CA LEU A 77 -5.19 -12.24 -16.46
C LEU A 77 -4.47 -13.15 -15.46
N PHE A 78 -5.22 -13.86 -14.61
CA PHE A 78 -4.67 -14.82 -13.68
C PHE A 78 -3.88 -15.93 -14.39
N PHE A 79 -4.42 -16.51 -15.47
CA PHE A 79 -3.70 -17.51 -16.26
C PHE A 79 -2.42 -16.96 -16.91
N ILE A 80 -2.46 -15.73 -17.44
CA ILE A 80 -1.28 -15.08 -18.04
C ILE A 80 -0.19 -14.90 -16.99
N ILE A 81 -0.53 -14.38 -15.81
CA ILE A 81 0.42 -14.20 -14.71
C ILE A 81 0.98 -15.55 -14.26
N PHE A 82 0.14 -16.57 -14.16
CA PHE A 82 0.56 -17.91 -13.78
C PHE A 82 1.52 -18.54 -14.80
N ALA A 83 1.29 -18.32 -16.09
CA ALA A 83 2.22 -18.75 -17.14
C ALA A 83 3.57 -18.01 -17.05
N MET A 84 3.53 -16.71 -16.74
CA MET A 84 4.72 -15.86 -16.58
C MET A 84 5.42 -16.03 -15.22
N ARG A 85 4.91 -16.88 -14.30
CA ARG A 85 5.43 -17.03 -12.94
C ARG A 85 6.94 -17.26 -12.88
N LYS A 86 7.48 -18.06 -13.81
CA LYS A 86 8.92 -18.36 -13.88
C LYS A 86 9.74 -17.12 -14.26
N LYS A 87 9.23 -16.31 -15.19
CA LYS A 87 9.89 -15.07 -15.64
C LYS A 87 9.88 -14.03 -14.52
N ILE A 88 8.75 -13.88 -13.83
CA ILE A 88 8.60 -12.95 -12.70
C ILE A 88 9.56 -13.35 -11.57
N MET A 89 9.60 -14.63 -11.19
CA MET A 89 10.49 -15.14 -10.14
C MET A 89 11.96 -14.87 -10.47
N ASN A 90 12.39 -15.19 -11.70
CA ASN A 90 13.77 -14.99 -12.13
C ASN A 90 14.17 -13.51 -12.13
N THR A 91 13.28 -12.60 -12.56
CA THR A 91 13.52 -11.16 -12.51
C THR A 91 13.71 -10.68 -11.07
N VAL A 92 12.81 -11.05 -10.15
CA VAL A 92 12.90 -10.67 -8.74
C VAL A 92 14.19 -11.19 -8.11
N THR A 93 14.55 -12.45 -8.35
CA THR A 93 15.81 -13.04 -7.85
C THR A 93 17.03 -12.29 -8.39
N SER A 94 17.06 -11.97 -9.68
CA SER A 94 18.19 -11.21 -10.26
C SER A 94 18.31 -9.79 -9.68
N PHE A 95 17.20 -9.16 -9.35
CA PHE A 95 17.16 -7.82 -8.74
C PHE A 95 17.70 -7.86 -7.31
N ILE A 96 17.27 -8.86 -6.51
CA ILE A 96 17.76 -9.07 -5.14
C ILE A 96 19.27 -9.36 -5.12
N ILE A 97 19.75 -10.25 -6.01
CA ILE A 97 21.18 -10.58 -6.09
C ILE A 97 22.00 -9.35 -6.47
N LYS A 98 21.48 -8.48 -7.35
CA LYS A 98 22.15 -7.24 -7.72
C LYS A 98 22.21 -6.25 -6.55
N SER A 99 21.12 -6.06 -5.82
CA SER A 99 21.08 -5.19 -4.63
C SER A 99 21.97 -5.62 -3.48
N PHE A 100 22.41 -6.88 -3.43
CA PHE A 100 23.34 -7.40 -2.41
C PHE A 100 24.81 -7.40 -2.85
N LYS A 101 25.08 -7.23 -4.15
CA LYS A 101 26.44 -7.24 -4.71
C LYS A 101 27.06 -5.84 -4.81
N ASP A 102 26.26 -4.81 -4.60
CA ASP A 102 26.66 -3.40 -4.41
C ASP A 102 26.75 -3.09 -2.91
#